data_AF-A0A9P7JQ16-F1
#
_entry.id   AF-A0A9P7JQ16-F1
#
_cell.length_a   1.000
_cell.length_b   1.000
_cell.length_c   1.000
_cell.angle_alpha   90.00
_cell.angle_beta   90.00
_cell.angle_gamma   90.00
#
_symmetry.space_group_name_H-M   'P 1'
#
loop_
_entity.id
_entity.type
_entity.pdbx_description
1 polymer ?
#
loop_
_entity_poly.entity_id
_entity_poly.type
_entity_poly.pdbx_seq_one_letter_code
_entity_poly.pdbx_strand_id
1 'polypeptide(L)' 'LTLEAIFTFASLATSLKNDIILTQPATYDVHEPLMFLPPSIVTFLSKACVLSLESLRMCWSALKNNIW' A
#
# COMPACT_ATOMS: atom_id res chain seq x y z
N LEU A 1 -14.59 7.72 0.56
CA LEU A 1 -14.07 6.35 0.36
C LEU A 1 -15.19 5.48 -0.20
N THR A 2 -15.01 4.78 -1.30
CA THR A 2 -15.99 3.81 -1.83
C THR A 2 -15.47 2.38 -1.66
N LEU A 3 -16.36 1.40 -1.63
CA LEU A 3 -15.99 -0.02 -1.51
C LEU A 3 -15.13 -0.48 -2.68
N GLU A 4 -15.46 -0.04 -3.90
CA GLU A 4 -14.68 -0.29 -5.11
C GLU A 4 -13.24 0.21 -4.96
N ALA A 5 -13.03 1.46 -4.54
CA ALA A 5 -11.70 2.03 -4.36
C ALA A 5 -10.88 1.29 -3.29
N ILE A 6 -11.54 0.76 -2.25
CA ILE A 6 -10.89 -0.07 -1.22
C ILE A 6 -10.42 -1.40 -1.82
N PHE A 7 -11.28 -2.09 -2.59
CA PHE A 7 -10.91 -3.35 -3.24
C PHE A 7 -9.79 -3.16 -4.26
N THR A 8 -9.87 -2.11 -5.08
CA THR A 8 -8.80 -1.75 -6.03
C THR A 8 -7.50 -1.45 -5.29
N PHE A 9 -7.55 -0.68 -4.20
CA PHE A 9 -6.38 -0.41 -3.36
C PHE A 9 -5.75 -1.69 -2.82
N ALA A 10 -6.54 -2.58 -2.23
CA ALA A 10 -6.04 -3.83 -1.65
C ALA A 10 -5.41 -4.73 -2.73
N SER A 11 -6.10 -4.91 -3.86
CA SER A 11 -5.61 -5.74 -4.97
C SER A 11 -4.30 -5.22 -5.55
N LEU A 12 -4.21 -3.91 -5.79
CA LEU A 12 -2.98 -3.29 -6.32
C LEU A 12 -1.85 -3.33 -5.29
N ALA A 13 -2.12 -3.02 -4.01
CA ALA A 13 -1.11 -3.05 -2.96
C ALA A 13 -0.55 -4.48 -2.75
N THR A 14 -1.38 -5.52 -2.81
CA THR A 14 -0.92 -6.92 -2.78
C THR A 14 -0.06 -7.24 -4.00
N SER A 15 -0.45 -6.78 -5.19
CA SER A 15 0.31 -7.04 -6.43
C SER A 15 1.68 -6.36 -6.42
N LEU A 16 1.79 -5.21 -5.74
CA LEU A 16 3.03 -4.44 -5.60
C LEU A 16 3.89 -4.86 -4.41
N LYS A 17 3.52 -5.90 -3.65
CA LYS A 17 4.25 -6.31 -2.45
C LYS A 17 5.75 -6.52 -2.72
N ASN A 18 6.08 -7.16 -3.85
CA ASN A 18 7.49 -7.39 -4.22
C ASN A 18 8.23 -6.09 -4.55
N ASP A 19 7.61 -5.18 -5.30
CA ASP A 19 8.20 -3.86 -5.60
C ASP A 19 8.41 -3.04 -4.32
N ILE A 20 7.45 -3.13 -3.39
CA ILE A 20 7.54 -2.50 -2.08
C ILE A 20 8.75 -3.05 -1.30
N ILE A 21 8.91 -4.38 -1.22
CA ILE A 21 10.02 -5.05 -0.50
C ILE A 21 11.38 -4.71 -1.12
N LEU A 22 11.49 -4.73 -2.45
CA LEU A 22 12.75 -4.47 -3.16
C LEU A 22 13.30 -3.05 -2.95
N THR A 23 12.45 -2.11 -2.53
CA THR A 23 12.87 -0.75 -2.18
C THR A 23 13.33 -0.59 -0.74
N GLN A 24 13.22 -1.64 0.09
CA GLN A 24 13.62 -1.60 1.50
C GLN A 24 15.07 -2.04 1.69
N PRO A 25 15.70 -1.64 2.82
CA PRO A 25 17.00 -2.19 3.20
C PRO A 25 16.97 -3.72 3.30
N ALA A 26 18.09 -4.38 2.98
CA ALA A 26 18.21 -5.84 3.05
C ALA A 26 17.97 -6.43 4.46
N THR A 27 18.01 -5.59 5.50
CA THR A 27 17.72 -5.96 6.89
C THR A 27 16.23 -5.94 7.23
N TYR A 28 15.37 -5.52 6.29
CA TYR A 28 13.93 -5.45 6.51
C TYR A 28 13.31 -6.86 6.52
N ASP A 29 12.45 -7.12 7.51
CA ASP A 29 11.72 -8.39 7.59
C ASP A 29 10.59 -8.44 6.56
N VAL A 30 10.72 -9.31 5.57
CA VAL A 30 9.74 -9.50 4.49
C VAL A 30 8.40 -10.07 4.97
N HIS A 31 8.34 -10.59 6.20
CA HIS A 31 7.12 -11.10 6.82
C HIS A 31 6.33 -10.04 7.58
N GLU A 32 6.89 -8.84 7.76
CA GLU A 32 6.24 -7.73 8.46
C GLU A 32 5.78 -6.63 7.49
N PRO A 33 4.55 -6.11 7.63
CA PRO A 33 4.08 -5.00 6.81
C PRO A 33 4.76 -3.68 7.17
N LEU A 34 5.04 -2.87 6.15
CA LEU A 34 5.67 -1.57 6.35
C LEU A 34 4.80 -0.62 7.17
N MET A 35 5.46 0.16 8.04
CA MET A 35 4.81 1.27 8.73
C MET A 35 4.35 2.34 7.72
N PHE A 36 5.16 2.63 6.71
CA PHE A 36 4.87 3.61 5.67
C PHE A 36 5.25 3.06 4.29
N LEU A 37 4.38 3.31 3.30
CA LEU A 37 4.66 2.97 1.91
C LEU A 37 5.74 3.90 1.32
N PRO A 38 6.57 3.40 0.39
CA PRO A 38 7.48 4.23 -0.38
C PRO A 38 6.76 5.36 -1.12
N PRO A 39 7.35 6.56 -1.27
CA PRO A 39 6.69 7.70 -1.92
C PRO A 39 6.19 7.43 -3.35
N SER A 40 6.92 6.62 -4.11
CA SER A 40 6.53 6.18 -5.46
C SER A 40 5.24 5.36 -5.44
N ILE A 41 5.13 4.41 -4.52
CA ILE A 41 3.96 3.55 -4.33
C ILE A 41 2.76 4.36 -3.84
N VAL A 42 2.97 5.30 -2.91
CA VAL A 42 1.92 6.24 -2.47
C VAL A 42 1.37 7.05 -3.65
N THR A 43 2.27 7.60 -4.48
CA THR A 43 1.87 8.40 -5.66
C THR A 43 1.11 7.56 -6.67
N PHE A 44 1.56 6.34 -6.93
CA PHE A 44 0.89 5.41 -7.84
C PHE A 44 -0.50 5.04 -7.33
N LEU A 45 -0.61 4.53 -6.10
CA LEU A 45 -1.88 4.05 -5.53
C LEU A 45 -2.90 5.19 -5.37
N SER A 46 -2.46 6.39 -4.99
CA SER A 46 -3.35 7.56 -4.89
C SER A 46 -3.99 7.90 -6.23
N LYS A 47 -3.23 7.85 -7.33
CA LYS A 47 -3.74 8.09 -8.68
C LYS A 47 -4.59 6.93 -9.19
N ALA A 48 -4.11 5.69 -9.03
CA ALA A 48 -4.77 4.49 -9.54
C ALA A 48 -6.12 4.22 -8.86
N CYS A 49 -6.22 4.53 -7.56
CA CYS A 49 -7.45 4.32 -6.79
C CYS A 49 -8.30 5.59 -6.64
N VAL A 50 -7.86 6.71 -7.24
CA VAL A 50 -8.52 8.04 -7.11
C VAL A 50 -8.74 8.40 -5.62
N LEU A 51 -7.73 8.17 -4.79
CA LEU A 51 -7.77 8.42 -3.35
C LEU A 51 -6.96 9.66 -2.99
N SER A 52 -7.49 10.48 -2.07
CA SER A 52 -6.68 11.49 -1.39
C SER A 52 -5.56 10.83 -0.59
N LEU A 53 -4.47 11.55 -0.34
CA LEU A 53 -3.35 11.03 0.46
C LEU A 53 -3.80 10.62 1.88
N GLU A 54 -4.73 11.37 2.46
CA GLU A 54 -5.34 11.04 3.75
C GLU A 54 -6.11 9.71 3.68
N SER A 55 -6.95 9.55 2.66
CA SER A 55 -7.71 8.32 2.41
C SER A 55 -6.79 7.12 2.21
N LEU A 56 -5.73 7.27 1.43
CA LEU A 56 -4.74 6.23 1.19
C LEU A 56 -4.02 5.81 2.47
N ARG A 57 -3.62 6.78 3.30
CA ARG A 57 -2.98 6.50 4.60
C ARG A 57 -3.92 5.75 5.53
N MET A 58 -5.20 6.11 5.57
CA MET A 58 -6.21 5.36 6.31
C MET A 58 -6.36 3.93 5.79
N CYS A 59 -6.45 3.74 4.46
CA CYS A 59 -6.52 2.41 3.85
C CYS A 59 -5.31 1.56 4.22
N TRP A 60 -4.08 2.09 4.08
CA TRP A 60 -2.87 1.37 4.44
C TRP A 60 -2.85 1.02 5.93
N SER A 61 -3.16 1.97 6.81
CA SER A 61 -3.20 1.73 8.26
C SER A 61 -4.19 0.65 8.65
N ALA A 62 -5.36 0.59 8.00
CA ALA A 62 -6.41 -0.37 8.31
C ALA A 62 -6.17 -1.76 7.70
N LEU A 63 -5.57 -1.82 6.50
CA LEU A 63 -5.53 -3.04 5.69
C LEU A 63 -4.14 -3.67 5.57
N LYS A 64 -3.05 -2.99 5.96
CA LYS A 64 -1.68 -3.50 5.77
C LYS A 64 -1.47 -4.93 6.28
N ASN A 65 -2.07 -5.31 7.40
CA ASN A 65 -1.95 -6.65 7.98
C ASN A 65 -2.74 -7.72 7.20
N ASN A 66 -3.75 -7.33 6.42
CA ASN A 66 -4.50 -8.24 5.55
C ASN A 66 -3.93 -8.29 4.13
N ILE A 67 -3.28 -7.21 3.69
CA ILE A 67 -2.65 -7.09 2.38
C ILE A 67 -1.31 -7.83 2.35
N TRP A 68 -0.60 -7.83 3.48
CA TRP A 68 0.70 -8.46 3.64
C TRP A 68 0.56 -9.98 3.82
#